data_AF-A0AA40AYF0-F1
#
_entry.id   AF-A0AA40AYF0-F1
#
_cell.length_a   1.000
_cell.length_b   1.000
_cell.length_c   1.000
_cell.angle_alpha   90.00
_cell.angle_beta   90.00
_cell.angle_gamma   90.00
#
_symmetry.space_group_name_H-M   'P 1'
#
loop_
_entity.id
_entity.type
_entity.pdbx_description
1 polymer ?
#
loop_
_entity_poly.entity_id
_entity_poly.type
_entity_poly.pdbx_seq_one_letter_code
_entity_poly.pdbx_strand_id
1 'polypeptide(L)'
;MPRPGDGQAVAVASLMKILLDRGADPNLRNGKNETPLLAMLAVQPQVPDTTEVVIRTLLSCGANPWCLDDFGRCPVFEVAKQFPKTSRRFGR
;
A
#
# COMPACT_ATOMS: atom_id res chain seq x y z
N MET A 1 1.58 8.96 -22.46
CA MET A 1 2.58 7.87 -22.56
C MET A 1 2.71 7.24 -21.18
N PRO A 2 2.57 5.91 -21.04
CA PRO A 2 2.83 5.23 -19.78
C PRO A 2 4.32 5.41 -19.43
N ARG A 3 4.61 5.79 -18.19
CA ARG A 3 5.97 5.99 -17.68
C ARG A 3 6.66 4.63 -17.51
N PRO A 4 7.99 4.56 -17.72
CA PRO A 4 8.77 3.36 -17.43
C PRO A 4 8.72 3.07 -15.91
N GLY A 5 7.76 2.25 -15.51
CA GLY A 5 7.38 2.00 -14.11
C GLY A 5 5.92 1.53 -13.98
N ASP A 6 5.06 1.97 -14.90
CA ASP A 6 3.63 1.61 -14.93
C ASP A 6 3.42 0.10 -15.15
N GLY A 7 4.32 -0.57 -15.88
CA GLY A 7 4.20 -2.01 -16.15
C GLY A 7 4.31 -2.89 -14.90
N GLN A 8 5.17 -2.53 -13.94
CA GLN A 8 5.27 -3.26 -12.67
C GLN A 8 4.12 -2.89 -11.72
N ALA A 9 3.74 -1.61 -11.64
CA ALA A 9 2.62 -1.16 -10.82
C ALA A 9 1.31 -1.86 -11.19
N VAL A 10 1.03 -1.93 -12.50
CA VAL A 10 -0.18 -2.55 -13.04
C VAL A 10 -0.16 -4.07 -12.80
N ALA A 11 1.00 -4.71 -12.91
CA ALA A 11 1.13 -6.14 -12.61
C ALA A 11 0.88 -6.47 -11.14
N VAL A 12 1.45 -5.70 -10.20
CA VAL A 12 1.24 -5.93 -8.75
C VAL A 12 -0.21 -5.67 -8.35
N ALA A 13 -0.82 -4.58 -8.86
CA ALA A 13 -2.21 -4.28 -8.60
C ALA A 13 -3.17 -5.36 -9.16
N SER A 14 -2.85 -5.91 -10.33
CA SER A 14 -3.63 -7.00 -10.93
C SER A 14 -3.47 -8.31 -10.14
N LEU A 15 -2.27 -8.62 -9.67
CA LEU A 15 -2.02 -9.78 -8.82
C LEU A 15 -2.76 -9.67 -7.48
N MET A 16 -2.73 -8.49 -6.86
CA MET A 16 -3.50 -8.21 -5.64
C MET A 16 -4.99 -8.38 -5.85
N LYS A 17 -5.54 -7.87 -6.95
CA LYS A 17 -6.95 -8.09 -7.30
C LYS A 17 -7.28 -9.58 -7.42
N ILE A 18 -6.44 -10.39 -8.08
CA ILE A 18 -6.66 -11.83 -8.21
C ILE A 18 -6.62 -12.53 -6.83
N LEU A 19 -5.67 -12.16 -5.97
CA LEU A 19 -5.57 -12.72 -4.62
C LEU A 19 -6.81 -12.38 -3.78
N LEU A 20 -7.26 -11.13 -3.84
CA LEU A 20 -8.42 -10.64 -3.10
C LEU A 20 -9.73 -11.25 -3.65
N ASP A 21 -9.84 -11.44 -4.98
CA ASP A 21 -10.96 -12.13 -5.64
C ASP A 21 -11.04 -13.62 -5.23
N ARG A 22 -9.90 -14.24 -4.94
CA ARG A 22 -9.81 -15.60 -4.40
C ARG A 22 -10.15 -15.69 -2.90
N GLY A 23 -10.63 -14.61 -2.29
CA GLY A 23 -11.01 -14.57 -0.88
C GLY A 23 -9.84 -14.34 0.07
N ALA A 24 -8.72 -13.79 -0.41
CA ALA A 24 -7.65 -13.38 0.49
C ALA A 24 -8.14 -12.24 1.40
N ASP A 25 -8.06 -12.43 2.71
CA ASP A 25 -8.44 -11.40 3.67
C ASP A 25 -7.42 -10.25 3.66
N PRO A 26 -7.81 -9.02 3.28
CA PRO A 26 -6.90 -7.86 3.23
C PRO A 26 -6.47 -7.36 4.62
N ASN A 27 -7.01 -7.96 5.68
CA ASN A 27 -6.73 -7.65 7.08
C ASN A 27 -5.92 -8.74 7.79
N LEU A 28 -5.51 -9.79 7.05
CA LEU A 28 -4.75 -10.90 7.63
C LEU A 28 -3.40 -10.41 8.16
N ARG A 29 -3.10 -10.77 9.40
CA ARG A 29 -1.85 -10.38 10.04
C ARG A 29 -0.77 -11.43 9.80
N ASN A 30 0.45 -10.99 9.49
CA ASN A 30 1.60 -11.88 9.44
C ASN A 30 2.13 -12.19 10.86
N GLY A 31 3.23 -12.94 10.97
CA GLY A 31 3.84 -13.30 12.26
C GLY A 31 4.39 -12.14 13.10
N LYS A 32 4.37 -10.89 12.60
CA LYS A 32 4.69 -9.64 13.31
C LYS A 32 3.46 -8.79 13.62
N ASN A 33 2.27 -9.37 13.49
CA ASN A 33 1.00 -8.66 13.53
C ASN A 33 0.81 -7.57 12.46
N GLU A 34 1.62 -7.55 11.40
CA GLU A 34 1.49 -6.58 10.32
C GLU A 34 0.35 -6.98 9.38
N THR A 35 -0.54 -6.04 9.07
CA THR A 35 -1.50 -6.22 7.97
C THR A 35 -0.78 -6.21 6.62
N PRO A 36 -1.39 -6.74 5.54
CA PRO A 36 -0.77 -6.72 4.21
C PRO A 36 -0.48 -5.29 3.75
N LEU A 37 -1.33 -4.34 4.17
CA LEU A 37 -1.15 -2.91 3.93
C LEU A 37 0.08 -2.36 4.66
N LEU A 38 0.32 -2.75 5.92
CA LEU A 38 1.50 -2.32 6.67
C LEU A 38 2.79 -3.01 6.20
N ALA A 39 2.73 -4.31 5.91
CA ALA A 39 3.88 -5.08 5.44
C ALA A 39 4.42 -4.52 4.11
N MET A 40 3.53 -4.10 3.20
CA MET A 40 3.91 -3.44 1.95
C MET A 40 4.57 -2.07 2.19
N LEU A 41 4.12 -1.31 3.19
CA LEU A 41 4.77 -0.04 3.57
C LEU A 41 6.14 -0.26 4.22
N ALA A 42 6.32 -1.34 4.97
CA ALA A 42 7.59 -1.67 5.60
C ALA A 42 8.69 -2.02 4.58
N VAL A 43 8.31 -2.56 3.42
CA VAL A 43 9.22 -2.73 2.28
C VAL A 43 9.40 -1.35 1.63
N GLN A 44 10.57 -0.74 1.82
CA GLN A 44 10.86 0.57 1.24
C GLN A 44 10.48 0.59 -0.25
N PRO A 45 9.65 1.56 -0.69
CA PRO A 45 9.22 1.60 -2.06
C PRO A 45 10.40 2.04 -2.92
N GLN A 46 10.91 1.11 -3.73
CA GLN A 46 11.83 1.43 -4.83
C GLN A 46 11.16 2.34 -5.87
N VAL A 47 9.82 2.39 -5.90
CA VAL A 47 9.03 3.20 -6.84
C VAL A 47 7.77 3.77 -6.14
N PRO A 48 7.68 5.09 -5.91
CA PRO A 48 6.55 5.70 -5.19
C PRO A 48 5.22 5.54 -5.92
N ASP A 49 5.22 5.55 -7.26
CA ASP A 49 4.00 5.42 -8.08
C ASP A 49 3.32 4.04 -7.91
N THR A 50 4.11 2.96 -7.76
CA THR A 50 3.57 1.60 -7.56
C THR A 50 2.85 1.45 -6.23
N THR A 51 3.35 2.15 -5.20
CA THR A 51 2.88 2.05 -3.82
C THR A 51 1.51 2.69 -3.66
N GLU A 52 1.29 3.84 -4.31
CA GLU A 52 -0.02 4.50 -4.32
C GLU A 52 -1.09 3.61 -4.95
N VAL A 53 -0.80 3.00 -6.11
CA VAL A 53 -1.76 2.13 -6.80
C VAL A 53 -2.13 0.93 -5.93
N VAL A 54 -1.13 0.27 -5.32
CA VAL A 54 -1.35 -0.90 -4.46
C VAL A 54 -2.17 -0.54 -3.23
N ILE A 55 -1.85 0.57 -2.54
CA ILE A 55 -2.61 1.08 -1.39
C ILE A 55 -4.07 1.36 -1.80
N ARG A 56 -4.29 2.04 -2.93
CA ARG A 56 -5.65 2.31 -3.43
C ARG A 56 -6.44 1.04 -3.69
N THR A 57 -5.83 0.00 -4.28
CA THR A 57 -6.50 -1.30 -4.46
C THR A 57 -6.84 -1.97 -3.14
N LEU A 58 -5.90 -2.04 -2.18
CA LEU A 58 -6.15 -2.66 -0.87
C LEU A 58 -7.26 -1.94 -0.09
N LEU A 59 -7.25 -0.60 -0.09
CA LEU A 59 -8.31 0.21 0.53
C LEU A 59 -9.66 -0.02 -0.15
N SER A 60 -9.69 -0.10 -1.49
CA SER A 60 -10.92 -0.39 -2.24
C SER A 60 -11.48 -1.79 -1.93
N CYS A 61 -10.62 -2.71 -1.49
CA CYS A 61 -11.00 -4.06 -1.08
C CYS A 61 -11.30 -4.19 0.43
N GLY A 62 -11.37 -3.08 1.18
CA GLY A 62 -11.74 -3.12 2.61
C GLY A 62 -10.59 -3.38 3.58
N ALA A 63 -9.35 -3.13 3.18
CA ALA A 63 -8.22 -3.14 4.10
C ALA A 63 -8.38 -2.05 5.19
N ASN A 64 -8.23 -2.43 6.45
CA ASN A 64 -8.33 -1.54 7.59
C ASN A 64 -7.00 -0.79 7.81
N PRO A 65 -6.97 0.55 7.63
CA PRO A 65 -5.75 1.31 7.74
C PRO A 65 -5.37 1.63 9.20
N TRP A 66 -6.26 1.31 10.16
CA TRP A 66 -6.10 1.55 11.60
C TRP A 66 -5.50 0.38 12.37
N CYS A 67 -5.21 -0.76 11.73
CA CYS A 67 -4.64 -1.90 12.43
C CYS A 67 -3.21 -1.61 12.89
N LEU A 68 -2.91 -1.98 14.13
CA LEU A 68 -1.59 -1.87 14.74
C LEU A 68 -0.88 -3.22 14.64
N ASP A 69 0.44 -3.19 14.37
CA ASP A 69 1.31 -4.35 14.54
C ASP A 69 1.89 -4.44 15.97
N ASP A 70 2.80 -5.40 16.19
CA ASP A 70 3.48 -5.61 17.48
C ASP A 70 4.39 -4.46 17.91
N PHE A 71 4.83 -3.62 16.97
CA PHE A 71 5.63 -2.43 17.21
C PHE A 71 4.76 -1.17 17.39
N GLY A 72 3.42 -1.32 17.43
CA GLY A 72 2.49 -0.21 17.53
C GLY A 72 2.43 0.66 16.26
N ARG A 73 2.88 0.13 15.12
CA ARG A 73 2.84 0.85 13.85
C ARG A 73 1.48 0.67 13.21
N CYS A 74 0.86 1.77 12.77
CA CYS A 74 -0.34 1.72 11.95
C CYS A 74 -0.05 2.16 10.50
N PRO A 75 -0.75 1.57 9.51
CA PRO A 75 -0.54 1.89 8.12
C PRO A 75 -0.68 3.38 7.80
N VAL A 76 -1.68 4.07 8.38
CA VAL A 76 -1.85 5.52 8.21
C VAL A 76 -0.62 6.29 8.68
N PHE A 77 -0.03 5.90 9.81
CA PHE A 77 1.11 6.61 10.37
C PHE A 77 2.37 6.38 9.54
N GLU A 78 2.60 5.16 9.06
CA GLU A 78 3.73 4.91 8.16
C GLU A 78 3.57 5.59 6.79
N VAL A 79 2.37 5.65 6.24
CA VAL A 79 2.09 6.47 5.04
C VAL A 79 2.41 7.94 5.35
N ALA A 80 1.98 8.48 6.48
CA ALA A 80 2.27 9.86 6.84
C ALA A 80 3.77 10.14 7.02
N LYS A 81 4.54 9.14 7.46
CA LYS A 81 6.00 9.21 7.62
C LYS A 81 6.76 9.11 6.30
N GLN A 82 6.30 8.26 5.37
CA GLN A 82 6.87 8.12 4.04
C GLN A 82 6.46 9.24 3.08
N PHE A 83 5.27 9.78 3.26
CA PHE A 83 4.73 10.91 2.53
C PHE A 83 4.51 12.09 3.48
N PRO A 84 5.58 12.66 4.09
CA PRO A 84 5.46 13.82 4.94
C PRO A 84 5.04 15.00 4.07
N LYS A 85 3.73 15.25 4.00
CA LYS A 85 3.06 16.40 3.36
C LYS A 85 3.75 16.91 2.08
N THR A 86 3.18 16.53 0.95
CA THR A 86 2.77 17.55 -0.04
C THR A 86 3.87 18.59 -0.35
N SER A 87 4.90 18.19 -1.11
CA SER A 87 5.46 19.12 -2.09
C SER A 87 4.31 19.48 -3.02
N ARG A 88 3.60 20.54 -2.62
CA ARG A 88 2.52 21.20 -3.30
C ARG A 88 3.04 21.55 -4.69
N ARG A 89 2.87 20.67 -5.68
CA ARG A 89 2.75 21.10 -7.08
C ARG A 89 1.32 21.58 -7.29
N PHE A 90 0.92 22.56 -6.49
CA PHE A 90 0.02 23.62 -6.92
C PHE A 90 0.94 24.74 -7.41
N GLY A 91 1.56 24.52 -8.56
CA GLY A 91 2.25 25.54 -9.34
C GLY A 91 1.58 25.55 -10.70
N ARG A 92 0.93 26.67 -10.99
CA ARG A 92 0.11 26.97 -12.16
C ARG A 92 0.82 26.71 -13.48
#